data_AF-T1CAD5-F1
#
_entry.id   AF-T1CAD5-F1
#
_cell.length_a   1.000
_cell.length_b   1.000
_cell.length_c   1.000
_cell.angle_alpha   90.00
_cell.angle_beta   90.00
_cell.angle_gamma   90.00
#
_symmetry.space_group_name_H-M   'P 1'
#
loop_
_entity.id
_entity.type
_entity.pdbx_description
1 polymer ?
#
loop_
_entity_poly.entity_id
_entity_poly.type
_entity_poly.pdbx_seq_one_letter_code
_entity_poly.pdbx_strand_id
1 'polypeptide(L)'
;MAKVRARPETGKLYLDFFYRGKRCREQTELPDTAEHRREVMRLLRKVEQAIKDGSFVYAQFFPNSPRAARFASGPGAPGLP
;
A
#
# COMPACT_ATOMS: atom_id res chain seq x y z
N MET A 1 -5.10 -10.97 -2.03
CA MET A 1 -4.76 -10.69 -3.45
C MET A 1 -4.42 -9.22 -3.57
N ALA A 2 -3.14 -8.89 -3.57
CA ALA A 2 -2.69 -7.54 -3.87
C ALA A 2 -2.59 -7.34 -5.39
N LYS A 3 -2.90 -6.15 -5.91
CA LYS A 3 -2.81 -5.79 -7.32
C LYS A 3 -2.32 -4.36 -7.51
N VAL A 4 -1.51 -4.14 -8.55
CA VAL A 4 -1.15 -2.80 -9.03
C VAL A 4 -2.15 -2.38 -10.09
N ARG A 5 -2.70 -1.17 -9.99
CA ARG A 5 -3.65 -0.61 -10.96
C ARG A 5 -3.30 0.84 -11.25
N ALA A 6 -3.72 1.32 -12.42
CA ALA A 6 -3.62 2.74 -12.77
C ALA A 6 -4.92 3.46 -12.40
N ARG A 7 -4.82 4.68 -11.89
CA ARG A 7 -5.97 5.57 -11.71
C ARG A 7 -6.24 6.25 -13.05
N PRO A 8 -7.42 6.06 -13.66
CA PRO A 8 -7.73 6.64 -14.97
C PRO A 8 -7.77 8.17 -14.95
N GLU A 9 -8.13 8.77 -13.80
CA GLU A 9 -8.23 10.23 -13.64
C GLU A 9 -6.87 10.94 -13.63
N THR A 10 -5.83 10.31 -13.09
CA THR A 10 -4.50 10.93 -12.94
C THR A 10 -3.41 10.26 -13.77
N GLY A 11 -3.70 9.10 -14.37
CA GLY A 11 -2.72 8.26 -15.04
C GLY A 11 -1.68 7.65 -14.09
N LYS A 12 -1.82 7.80 -12.77
CA LYS A 12 -0.83 7.33 -11.78
C LYS A 12 -1.14 5.92 -11.29
N LEU A 13 -0.09 5.16 -11.00
CA LEU A 13 -0.18 3.83 -10.42
C LEU A 13 -0.57 3.89 -8.95
N TYR A 14 -1.31 2.88 -8.49
CA TYR A 14 -1.63 2.67 -7.09
C TYR A 14 -1.58 1.17 -6.76
N LEU A 15 -1.24 0.88 -5.51
CA LEU A 15 -1.23 -0.46 -4.95
C LEU A 15 -2.55 -0.70 -4.22
N ASP A 16 -3.24 -1.77 -4.57
CA ASP A 16 -4.44 -2.25 -3.89
C ASP A 16 -4.09 -3.56 -3.19
N PHE A 17 -4.03 -3.54 -1.86
CA PHE A 17 -3.69 -4.72 -1.07
C PHE A 17 -4.51 -4.77 0.22
N PHE A 18 -4.48 -5.90 0.90
CA PHE A 18 -5.12 -6.07 2.20
C PHE A 18 -4.05 -6.26 3.26
N TYR A 19 -4.15 -5.47 4.34
CA TYR A 19 -3.27 -5.59 5.49
C TYR A 19 -4.11 -5.58 6.77
N ARG A 20 -3.96 -6.62 7.60
CA ARG A 20 -4.69 -6.77 8.88
C ARG A 20 -6.22 -6.68 8.71
N GLY A 21 -6.75 -7.31 7.66
CA GLY A 21 -8.18 -7.28 7.32
C GLY A 21 -8.70 -5.95 6.74
N LYS A 22 -7.84 -4.93 6.60
CA LYS A 22 -8.21 -3.62 6.03
C LYS A 22 -7.69 -3.50 4.61
N ARG A 23 -8.54 -2.98 3.72
CA ARG A 23 -8.14 -2.65 2.35
C ARG A 23 -7.30 -1.37 2.34
N CYS A 24 -6.07 -1.51 1.85
CA CYS A 24 -5.11 -0.44 1.66
C CYS A 24 -5.02 -0.14 0.17
N ARG A 25 -5.34 1.10 -0.18
CA ARG A 25 -5.22 1.65 -1.53
C ARG A 25 -4.23 2.79 -1.43
N GLU A 26 -3.04 2.55 -1.92
CA GLU A 26 -1.93 3.46 -1.74
C GLU A 26 -1.47 4.01 -3.08
N GLN A 27 -1.53 5.32 -3.22
CA GLN A 27 -1.24 5.99 -4.49
C GLN A 27 0.25 6.22 -4.61
N THR A 28 0.76 6.02 -5.81
CA THR A 28 2.14 6.36 -6.15
C THR A 28 2.15 7.62 -7.01
N GLU A 29 3.29 8.28 -7.06
CA GLU A 29 3.51 9.40 -7.97
C GLU A 29 3.91 8.97 -9.38
N LEU A 30 4.08 7.65 -9.59
CA LEU A 30 4.54 7.08 -10.83
C LEU A 30 3.40 6.98 -11.86
N PRO A 31 3.58 7.48 -13.10
CA PRO A 31 2.63 7.27 -14.18
C PRO A 31 2.57 5.81 -14.64
N ASP A 32 1.45 5.40 -15.26
CA ASP A 32 1.22 4.06 -15.81
C ASP A 32 2.07 3.81 -17.06
N THR A 33 3.35 3.56 -16.84
CA THR A 33 4.30 3.07 -17.85
C THR A 33 4.68 1.63 -17.54
N ALA A 34 5.12 0.87 -18.56
CA ALA A 34 5.52 -0.52 -18.36
C ALA A 34 6.66 -0.66 -17.35
N GLU A 35 7.59 0.29 -17.34
CA GLU A 35 8.74 0.31 -16.43
C GLU A 35 8.30 0.58 -14.98
N HIS A 36 7.55 1.66 -14.75
CA HIS A 36 7.03 1.99 -13.43
C HIS A 36 6.08 0.91 -12.90
N ARG A 37 5.27 0.31 -13.77
CA ARG A 37 4.39 -0.79 -13.37
C ARG A 37 5.17 -1.99 -12.87
N ARG A 38 6.30 -2.33 -13.50
CA ARG A 38 7.22 -3.38 -13.00
C ARG A 38 7.83 -2.99 -11.66
N GLU A 39 8.20 -1.73 -11.49
CA GLU A 39 8.74 -1.22 -10.22
C GLU A 39 7.72 -1.30 -9.08
N VAL A 40 6.52 -0.76 -9.29
CA VAL A 40 5.43 -0.80 -8.31
C VAL A 40 5.00 -2.25 -8.03
N MET A 41 5.06 -3.14 -9.02
CA MET A 41 4.81 -4.57 -8.82
C MET A 41 5.90 -5.24 -7.98
N ARG A 42 7.17 -4.87 -8.15
CA ARG A 42 8.26 -5.34 -7.27
C ARG A 42 8.05 -4.83 -5.84
N LEU A 43 7.66 -3.56 -5.68
CA LEU A 43 7.30 -3.00 -4.37
C LEU A 43 6.15 -3.78 -3.74
N LEU A 44 5.10 -4.07 -4.50
CA LEU A 44 3.95 -4.86 -4.03
C LEU A 44 4.37 -6.25 -3.54
N ARG A 45 5.25 -6.94 -4.27
CA ARG A 45 5.77 -8.24 -3.85
C ARG A 45 6.57 -8.14 -2.55
N LYS A 46 7.41 -7.10 -2.39
CA LYS A 46 8.13 -6.85 -1.14
C LYS A 46 7.17 -6.61 0.03
N VAL A 47 6.12 -5.82 -0.21
CA VAL A 47 5.04 -5.57 0.76
C VAL A 47 4.37 -6.89 1.14
N GLU A 48 3.91 -7.69 0.18
CA GLU A 48 3.27 -8.99 0.44
C GLU A 48 4.18 -9.95 1.22
N GLN A 49 5.47 -10.02 0.85
CA GLN A 49 6.44 -10.85 1.56
C GLN A 49 6.64 -10.37 3.00
N ALA A 50 6.84 -9.07 3.23
CA ALA A 50 6.99 -8.51 4.57
C ALA A 50 5.71 -8.68 5.40
N ILE A 51 4.52 -8.61 4.79
CA ILE A 51 3.24 -8.86 5.49
C ILE A 51 3.18 -10.32 5.93
N LYS A 52 3.58 -11.24 5.05
CA LYS A 52 3.64 -12.67 5.34
C LYS A 52 4.66 -13.00 6.43
N ASP A 53 5.80 -12.32 6.44
CA ASP A 53 6.85 -12.43 7.47
C ASP A 53 6.44 -11.78 8.81
N GLY A 54 5.40 -10.94 8.82
CA GLY A 54 5.02 -10.15 9.99
C GLY A 54 5.93 -8.93 10.24
N SER A 55 6.91 -8.68 9.38
CA SER A 55 7.86 -7.56 9.47
C SER A 55 7.44 -6.30 8.69
N PHE A 56 6.26 -6.32 8.06
CA PHE A 56 5.79 -5.18 7.29
C PHE A 56 5.46 -3.95 8.15
N VAL A 57 6.20 -2.87 7.90
CA VAL A 57 6.00 -1.57 8.53
C VAL A 57 5.50 -0.56 7.50
N TYR A 58 4.21 -0.22 7.54
CA TYR A 58 3.56 0.65 6.56
C TYR A 58 4.30 1.99 6.34
N ALA A 59 4.77 2.63 7.42
CA ALA A 59 5.50 3.89 7.37
C ALA A 59 6.85 3.80 6.65
N GLN A 60 7.50 2.62 6.61
CA GLN A 60 8.76 2.46 5.88
C GLN A 60 8.55 2.37 4.37
N PHE A 61 7.44 1.75 3.94
CA PHE A 61 7.12 1.62 2.52
C PHE A 61 6.41 2.86 1.97
N PHE A 62 5.62 3.53 2.82
CA PHE A 62 4.78 4.67 2.43
C PHE A 62 4.87 5.80 3.46
N PRO A 63 6.04 6.46 3.60
CA PRO A 63 6.25 7.48 4.64
C PRO A 63 5.34 8.70 4.49
N ASN A 64 5.00 9.07 3.24
CA ASN A 64 4.12 10.20 2.94
C ASN A 64 2.63 9.84 2.92
N SER A 65 2.26 8.58 3.17
CA SER A 65 0.86 8.20 3.15
C SER A 65 0.17 8.62 4.45
N PRO A 66 -0.99 9.30 4.40
CA PRO A 66 -1.78 9.57 5.59
C PRO A 66 -2.28 8.29 6.28
N ARG A 67 -2.24 7.15 5.58
CA ARG A 67 -2.55 5.83 6.16
C ARG A 67 -1.42 5.29 7.02
N ALA A 68 -0.18 5.79 6.87
CA ALA A 68 0.95 5.39 7.71
C ALA A 68 0.65 5.66 9.20
N ALA A 69 0.10 6.84 9.52
CA ALA A 69 -0.34 7.18 10.88
C ALA A 69 -1.45 6.23 11.38
N ARG A 70 -2.36 5.82 10.47
CA ARG A 70 -3.47 4.91 10.79
C ARG A 70 -3.05 3.46 11.04
N PHE A 71 -1.87 3.06 10.56
CA PHE A 71 -1.27 1.76 10.84
C PHE A 71 -0.13 1.83 11.86
N ALA A 72 0.35 3.03 12.22
CA ALA A 72 1.31 3.27 13.29
C ALA A 72 0.68 3.13 14.68
N SER A 73 -0.61 3.46 14.83
CA SER A 73 -1.37 3.09 16.02
C SER A 73 -1.85 1.63 15.87
N GLY A 74 -1.57 0.81 16.89
CA GLY A 74 -1.66 -0.66 16.88
C GLY A 74 -3.03 -1.29 16.61
N PRO A 75 -3.20 -2.62 16.82
CA PRO A 75 -4.48 -3.29 16.62
C PRO A 75 -5.54 -2.67 17.52
N GLY A 76 -6.62 -2.16 16.93
CA GLY A 76 -7.78 -1.69 17.68
C GLY A 76 -7.73 -0.20 17.98
N ALA A 77 -8.30 0.60 17.07
CA ALA A 77 -9.25 1.57 17.58
C ALA A 77 -10.58 0.78 17.69
N PRO A 78 -11.03 0.40 18.89
CA PRO A 78 -12.45 0.14 19.07
C PRO A 78 -13.17 1.42 18.66
N GLY A 79 -14.32 1.27 18.00
CA GLY A 79 -15.19 2.42 17.73
C GLY A 79 -15.34 3.22 19.03
N LEU A 80 -15.07 4.52 18.94
CA LEU A 80 -15.46 5.46 19.99
C LEU A 80 -16.81 6.07 19.60
N PRO A 81 -17.55 6.56 20.60
CA PRO A 81 -18.95 6.24 20.91
C PRO A 81 -19.99 6.68 19.89
#